data_AF-A0A0S6W5S8-F1
#
_entry.id   AF-A0A0S6W5S8-F1
#
_cell.length_a   1.000
_cell.length_b   1.000
_cell.length_c   1.000
_cell.angle_alpha   90.00
_cell.angle_beta   90.00
_cell.angle_gamma   90.00
#
_symmetry.space_group_name_H-M   'P 1'
#
loop_
_entity.id
_entity.type
_entity.pdbx_description
1 polymer ?
#
loop_
_entity_poly.entity_id
_entity_poly.type
_entity_poly.pdbx_seq_one_letter_code
_entity_poly.pdbx_strand_id
1 'polypeptide(L)'
;MRFSWFFAAVLLAIIFADWNMNIAATTSKDGFGGASDMVILAARSDPYYDLAEEIAHSENLPLTHSLKDALKHKPIFLLWVITPEHLSDSVFSQFGQTLQKHRAVISIGILTGSSQEKARSLWQRRLFNGKSLAVIPREHKIFLHEKEQTTSILLNKNNVVASLQEAAYVTFQGHGSRRHWLLEDGIDLIADDIPPLPPLLVNALACQTLKVWNQESIALRVLDQGAAAYAGFVYSPLAYAFGEPKGFPFSYTWPDFPIGHVVQVQNQGYLQGFLAWPFYFLLGDPRLSFLADMPYQLIDEYENSTGRVLTYSNAPKGVIPVYIRNGARYRFVEIPGVGAAWDHALFYNQYVQQINLGSDKYLLFLHQGGDFTIKLSKNLPWKQQFITPILSALDHTTVLYFAESNFLPGLIGSGLMLLISGWFAARRQMDIRQYLPDALVVGLALTLFRGGYAVMRQEHLHALYTNRIRTMDAAFDINIWFLFSSLLMAACGAWLFFNSCSRWKKMVTVLIIIFPSWMIAGFSAGIPMFINMLAKQKYGIALYAYGQGIMALMTCIVELFVVTIILFILSVQYINDCFYP
;
A
#
# COMPACT_ATOMS: atom_id res chain seq x y z
N MET A 1 -12.45 -36.33 1.15
CA MET A 1 -13.46 -35.26 1.17
C MET A 1 -13.59 -34.56 2.53
N ARG A 2 -13.97 -35.20 3.65
CA ARG A 2 -14.24 -34.50 4.94
C ARG A 2 -13.09 -33.61 5.51
N PHE A 3 -11.82 -33.91 5.19
CA PHE A 3 -10.67 -33.15 5.71
C PHE A 3 -10.27 -31.93 4.85
N SER A 4 -10.58 -31.91 3.54
CA SER A 4 -10.40 -30.70 2.72
C SER A 4 -11.40 -29.62 3.11
N TRP A 5 -12.59 -30.02 3.58
CA TRP A 5 -13.56 -29.12 4.19
C TRP A 5 -13.06 -28.55 5.52
N PHE A 6 -12.30 -29.29 6.32
CA PHE A 6 -11.73 -28.76 7.57
C PHE A 6 -10.67 -27.69 7.31
N PHE A 7 -9.75 -27.94 6.38
CA PHE A 7 -8.74 -26.94 6.02
C PHE A 7 -9.38 -25.72 5.35
N ALA A 8 -10.32 -25.93 4.42
CA ALA A 8 -11.11 -24.84 3.84
C ALA A 8 -11.93 -24.09 4.89
N ALA A 9 -12.48 -24.75 5.91
CA ALA A 9 -13.24 -24.12 7.00
C ALA A 9 -12.34 -23.33 7.96
N VAL A 10 -11.14 -23.83 8.29
CA VAL A 10 -10.16 -23.08 9.09
C VAL A 10 -9.64 -21.88 8.31
N LEU A 11 -9.38 -22.04 7.01
CA LEU A 11 -8.97 -20.94 6.13
C LEU A 11 -10.08 -19.91 5.96
N LEU A 12 -11.32 -20.35 5.73
CA LEU A 12 -12.50 -19.50 5.68
C LEU A 12 -12.71 -18.81 7.02
N ALA A 13 -12.48 -19.49 8.16
CA ALA A 13 -12.57 -18.87 9.47
C ALA A 13 -11.50 -17.80 9.70
N ILE A 14 -10.26 -18.00 9.20
CA ILE A 14 -9.20 -16.97 9.23
C ILE A 14 -9.57 -15.80 8.31
N ILE A 15 -10.04 -16.08 7.10
CA ILE A 15 -10.53 -15.07 6.15
C ILE A 15 -11.71 -14.31 6.78
N PHE A 16 -12.68 -14.97 7.41
CA PHE A 16 -13.84 -14.35 8.06
C PHE A 16 -13.48 -13.59 9.34
N ALA A 17 -12.51 -14.07 10.13
CA ALA A 17 -12.03 -13.38 11.32
C ALA A 17 -11.31 -12.07 10.95
N ASP A 18 -10.47 -12.10 9.91
CA ASP A 18 -9.80 -10.90 9.41
C ASP A 18 -10.76 -9.99 8.63
N TRP A 19 -11.74 -10.57 7.91
CA TRP A 19 -12.82 -9.81 7.28
C TRP A 19 -13.63 -9.02 8.31
N ASN A 20 -13.98 -9.63 9.45
CA ASN A 20 -14.67 -8.93 10.53
C ASN A 20 -13.79 -7.88 11.25
N MET A 21 -12.47 -8.10 11.34
CA MET A 21 -11.55 -7.11 11.92
C MET A 21 -11.32 -5.90 11.00
N ASN A 22 -11.27 -6.09 9.68
CA ASN A 22 -11.09 -5.00 8.71
C ASN A 22 -12.40 -4.31 8.29
N ILE A 23 -13.56 -4.98 8.36
CA ILE A 23 -14.89 -4.38 8.15
C ILE A 23 -15.21 -3.30 9.19
N ALA A 24 -14.57 -3.34 10.36
CA ALA A 24 -14.76 -2.33 11.39
C ALA A 24 -14.29 -0.92 10.98
N ALA A 25 -13.60 -0.73 9.85
CA ALA A 25 -12.95 0.55 9.54
C ALA A 25 -13.76 1.57 8.71
N THR A 26 -14.87 1.26 8.01
CA THR A 26 -15.33 2.21 6.95
C THR A 26 -16.84 2.47 6.81
N THR A 27 -17.63 2.47 7.89
CA THR A 27 -18.96 3.13 7.82
C THR A 27 -19.26 3.92 9.08
N SER A 28 -18.95 5.22 9.06
CA SER A 28 -19.65 6.19 9.90
C SER A 28 -21.06 6.36 9.31
N LYS A 29 -22.06 5.78 9.97
CA LYS A 29 -23.47 5.89 9.55
C LYS A 29 -24.16 7.19 10.02
N ASP A 30 -23.45 8.03 10.76
CA ASP A 30 -24.05 9.22 11.35
C ASP A 30 -23.83 10.41 10.40
N GLY A 31 -24.93 10.91 9.84
CA GLY A 31 -24.95 12.15 9.05
C GLY A 31 -24.37 13.31 9.86
N PHE A 32 -23.41 14.01 9.28
CA PHE A 32 -22.75 15.16 9.89
C PHE A 32 -23.63 16.39 9.65
N GLY A 33 -24.23 16.90 10.73
CA GLY A 33 -24.87 18.21 10.78
C GLY A 33 -24.07 19.10 11.73
N GLY A 34 -23.54 20.20 11.20
CA GLY A 34 -23.05 21.39 11.93
C GLY A 34 -22.09 21.16 13.09
N ALA A 35 -20.79 20.98 12.81
CA ALA A 35 -19.70 21.13 13.77
C ALA A 35 -18.53 21.84 13.08
N SER A 36 -17.69 22.56 13.81
CA SER A 36 -16.51 23.23 13.25
C SER A 36 -15.65 22.21 12.50
N ASP A 37 -15.37 22.46 11.22
CA ASP A 37 -14.61 21.54 10.37
C ASP A 37 -13.21 21.25 10.93
N MET A 38 -12.71 22.08 11.85
CA MET A 38 -11.39 21.98 12.45
C MET A 38 -11.40 22.07 13.97
N VAL A 39 -10.50 21.33 14.62
CA VAL A 39 -10.23 21.36 16.07
C VAL A 39 -8.73 21.46 16.32
N ILE A 40 -8.35 22.26 17.32
CA ILE A 40 -6.97 22.31 17.82
C ILE A 40 -6.83 21.31 18.99
N LEU A 41 -5.76 20.53 18.97
CA LEU A 41 -5.38 19.62 20.04
C LEU A 41 -4.03 20.06 20.63
N ALA A 42 -4.01 20.40 21.92
CA ALA A 42 -2.78 20.62 22.68
C ALA A 42 -3.01 20.32 24.16
N ALA A 43 -2.09 19.55 24.76
CA ALA A 43 -2.13 19.30 26.20
C ALA A 43 -1.73 20.56 26.96
N ARG A 44 -2.41 20.88 28.07
CA ARG A 44 -2.09 22.06 28.91
C ARG A 44 -0.66 22.05 29.48
N SER A 45 -0.09 20.87 29.63
CA SER A 45 1.28 20.68 30.11
C SER A 45 2.33 20.81 29.00
N ASP A 46 1.91 20.97 27.73
CA ASP A 46 2.83 21.08 26.60
C ASP A 46 3.46 22.47 26.54
N PRO A 47 4.78 22.59 26.33
CA PRO A 47 5.43 23.88 26.12
C PRO A 47 4.85 24.71 24.97
N TYR A 48 4.22 24.10 23.98
CA TYR A 48 3.60 24.82 22.85
C TYR A 48 2.11 25.10 23.05
N TYR A 49 1.58 24.92 24.27
CA TYR A 49 0.17 25.18 24.57
C TYR A 49 -0.23 26.64 24.30
N ASP A 50 0.62 27.62 24.65
CA ASP A 50 0.35 29.05 24.38
C ASP A 50 0.21 29.35 22.87
N LEU A 51 0.98 28.66 22.03
CA LEU A 51 0.82 28.74 20.57
C LEU A 51 -0.52 28.13 20.14
N ALA A 52 -0.96 27.05 20.76
CA ALA A 52 -2.27 26.47 20.47
C ALA A 52 -3.42 27.42 20.84
N GLU A 53 -3.30 28.15 21.95
CA GLU A 53 -4.27 29.19 22.34
C GLU A 53 -4.26 30.38 21.37
N GLU A 54 -3.08 30.83 20.93
CA GLU A 54 -2.91 31.86 19.91
C GLU A 54 -3.63 31.47 18.61
N ILE A 55 -3.38 30.25 18.11
CA ILE A 55 -4.01 29.74 16.88
C ILE A 55 -5.52 29.63 17.06
N ALA A 56 -5.97 28.99 18.15
CA ALA A 56 -7.39 28.80 18.42
C ALA A 56 -8.14 30.14 18.52
N HIS A 57 -7.55 31.15 19.16
CA HIS A 57 -8.14 32.48 19.25
C HIS A 57 -8.17 33.20 17.89
N SER A 58 -7.04 33.20 17.16
CA SER A 58 -6.93 33.90 15.88
C SER A 58 -7.86 33.35 14.80
N GLU A 59 -8.10 32.05 14.81
CA GLU A 59 -8.95 31.36 13.82
C GLU A 59 -10.36 31.05 14.35
N ASN A 60 -10.68 31.44 15.59
CA ASN A 60 -11.95 31.13 16.26
C ASN A 60 -12.29 29.62 16.23
N LEU A 61 -11.32 28.79 16.63
CA LEU A 61 -11.41 27.33 16.61
C LEU A 61 -11.52 26.75 18.02
N PRO A 62 -12.21 25.61 18.21
CA PRO A 62 -12.22 24.91 19.48
C PRO A 62 -10.83 24.34 19.80
N LEU A 63 -10.34 24.64 21.01
CA LEU A 63 -9.14 24.04 21.58
C LEU A 63 -9.52 22.92 22.56
N THR A 64 -8.92 21.75 22.39
CA THR A 64 -9.14 20.57 23.23
C THR A 64 -7.81 20.05 23.78
N HIS A 65 -7.88 19.39 24.94
CA HIS A 65 -6.68 18.94 25.67
C HIS A 65 -6.44 17.43 25.59
N SER A 66 -7.33 16.70 24.92
CA SER A 66 -7.20 15.28 24.69
C SER A 66 -7.79 14.91 23.33
N LEU A 67 -7.20 13.91 22.67
CA LEU A 67 -7.72 13.42 21.40
C LEU A 67 -9.16 12.93 21.54
N LYS A 68 -9.52 12.31 22.67
CA LYS A 68 -10.88 11.84 22.92
C LYS A 68 -11.89 12.99 22.91
N ASP A 69 -11.53 14.14 23.50
CA ASP A 69 -12.39 15.32 23.50
C ASP A 69 -12.44 15.97 22.12
N ALA A 70 -11.30 16.05 21.42
CA ALA A 70 -11.25 16.53 20.04
C ALA A 70 -12.22 15.76 19.13
N LEU A 71 -12.23 14.42 19.24
CA LEU A 71 -13.09 13.56 18.43
C LEU A 71 -14.59 13.71 18.73
N LYS A 72 -14.99 14.24 19.89
CA LYS A 72 -16.41 14.54 20.18
C LYS A 72 -16.97 15.62 19.28
N HIS A 73 -16.12 16.53 18.79
CA HIS A 73 -16.50 17.56 17.83
C HIS A 73 -16.69 17.00 16.41
N LYS A 74 -16.35 15.72 16.17
CA LYS A 74 -16.42 15.10 14.86
C LYS A 74 -15.71 15.91 13.75
N PRO A 75 -14.46 16.36 13.97
CA PRO A 75 -13.78 17.27 13.04
C PRO A 75 -13.47 16.60 11.70
N ILE A 76 -13.36 17.39 10.63
CA ILE A 76 -12.76 16.97 9.36
C ILE A 76 -11.23 17.14 9.44
N PHE A 77 -10.77 18.20 10.11
CA PHE A 77 -9.38 18.56 10.31
C PHE A 77 -9.00 18.59 11.79
N LEU A 78 -7.84 18.04 12.13
CA LEU A 78 -7.25 18.13 13.45
C LEU A 78 -5.85 18.74 13.34
N LEU A 79 -5.63 19.86 14.03
CA LEU A 79 -4.30 20.46 14.15
C LEU A 79 -3.74 20.12 15.53
N TRP A 80 -2.70 19.30 15.55
CA TRP A 80 -2.04 18.89 16.78
C TRP A 80 -0.81 19.77 17.02
N VAL A 81 -0.91 20.68 17.98
CA VAL A 81 0.19 21.55 18.40
C VAL A 81 0.91 20.87 19.56
N ILE A 82 2.20 20.55 19.36
CA ILE A 82 2.95 19.73 20.32
C ILE A 82 4.46 19.93 20.16
N THR A 83 5.17 20.02 21.28
CA THR A 83 6.64 20.07 21.29
C THR A 83 7.25 18.72 20.87
N PRO A 84 8.40 18.69 20.15
CA PRO A 84 9.03 17.43 19.75
C PRO A 84 9.28 16.47 20.92
N GLU A 85 9.65 16.97 22.09
CA GLU A 85 10.00 16.18 23.28
C GLU A 85 8.82 15.40 23.87
N HIS A 86 7.59 15.83 23.60
CA HIS A 86 6.38 15.14 24.04
C HIS A 86 5.87 14.12 23.00
N LEU A 87 6.51 14.04 21.84
CA LEU A 87 6.25 12.98 20.87
C LEU A 87 7.11 11.75 21.15
N SER A 88 6.57 10.58 20.85
CA SER A 88 7.26 9.29 21.01
C SER A 88 6.53 8.20 20.23
N ASP A 89 7.19 7.06 20.06
CA ASP A 89 6.57 5.85 19.50
C ASP A 89 5.27 5.48 20.25
N SER A 90 5.28 5.56 21.59
CA SER A 90 4.11 5.28 22.43
C SER A 90 2.97 6.27 22.23
N VAL A 91 3.29 7.56 22.09
CA VAL A 91 2.29 8.61 21.88
C VAL A 91 1.59 8.42 20.54
N PHE A 92 2.34 8.12 19.47
CA PHE A 92 1.74 7.80 18.17
C PHE A 92 0.93 6.50 18.18
N SER A 93 1.39 5.47 18.89
CA SER A 93 0.62 4.23 19.04
C SER A 93 -0.69 4.43 19.80
N GLN A 94 -0.69 5.19 20.89
CA GLN A 94 -1.92 5.55 21.62
C GLN A 94 -2.86 6.41 20.77
N PHE A 95 -2.30 7.34 20.01
CA PHE A 95 -3.04 8.16 19.06
C PHE A 95 -3.74 7.29 18.00
N GLY A 96 -2.99 6.39 17.36
CA GLY A 96 -3.51 5.42 16.38
C GLY A 96 -4.59 4.50 16.96
N GLN A 97 -4.36 3.93 18.15
CA GLN A 97 -5.36 3.13 18.86
C GLN A 97 -6.65 3.93 19.13
N THR A 98 -6.52 5.19 19.50
CA THR A 98 -7.67 6.06 19.79
C THR A 98 -8.47 6.36 18.52
N LEU A 99 -7.80 6.66 17.40
CA LEU A 99 -8.47 6.84 16.10
C LEU A 99 -9.22 5.58 15.68
N GLN A 100 -8.58 4.41 15.77
CA GLN A 100 -9.20 3.14 15.43
C GLN A 100 -10.42 2.83 16.28
N LYS A 101 -10.31 3.02 17.59
CA LYS A 101 -11.40 2.79 18.54
C LYS A 101 -12.64 3.63 18.22
N HIS A 102 -12.43 4.86 17.75
CA HIS A 102 -13.52 5.78 17.38
C HIS A 102 -13.87 5.71 15.88
N ARG A 103 -13.18 4.87 15.09
CA ARG A 103 -13.30 4.80 13.62
C ARG A 103 -13.21 6.19 12.97
N ALA A 104 -12.35 7.03 13.53
CA ALA A 104 -12.21 8.41 13.11
C ALA A 104 -11.33 8.47 11.87
N VAL A 105 -11.85 9.13 10.82
CA VAL A 105 -11.12 9.43 9.60
C VAL A 105 -11.02 10.94 9.51
N ILE A 106 -9.84 11.47 9.79
CA ILE A 106 -9.63 12.91 9.98
C ILE A 106 -8.30 13.35 9.37
N SER A 107 -8.28 14.49 8.70
CA SER A 107 -7.04 15.10 8.19
C SER A 107 -6.25 15.70 9.33
N ILE A 108 -5.13 15.07 9.66
CA ILE A 108 -4.28 15.48 10.78
C ILE A 108 -3.05 16.21 10.25
N GLY A 109 -2.78 17.39 10.79
CA GLY A 109 -1.48 18.05 10.66
C GLY A 109 -0.89 18.32 12.04
N ILE A 110 0.43 18.18 12.14
CA ILE A 110 1.17 18.35 13.38
C ILE A 110 1.98 19.64 13.28
N LEU A 111 1.74 20.59 14.17
CA LEU A 111 2.53 21.80 14.30
C LEU A 111 3.57 21.62 15.39
N THR A 112 4.81 21.59 14.96
CA THR A 112 5.98 21.37 15.80
C THR A 112 7.21 22.02 15.17
N GLY A 113 8.28 22.16 15.93
CA GLY A 113 9.52 22.82 15.52
C GLY A 113 10.54 22.73 16.67
N SER A 114 11.82 23.06 16.43
CA SER A 114 12.82 23.06 17.51
C SER A 114 12.61 24.16 18.55
N SER A 115 11.73 25.12 18.26
CA SER A 115 11.23 26.12 19.20
C SER A 115 9.79 26.47 18.88
N GLN A 116 9.09 27.09 19.85
CA GLN A 116 7.72 27.57 19.66
C GLN A 116 7.64 28.58 18.50
N GLU A 117 8.67 29.41 18.31
CA GLU A 117 8.71 30.37 17.18
C GLU A 117 8.83 29.67 15.83
N LYS A 118 9.58 28.56 15.75
CA LYS A 118 9.66 27.74 14.54
C LYS A 118 8.35 27.01 14.27
N ALA A 119 7.67 26.52 15.31
CA ALA A 119 6.33 25.95 15.19
C ALA A 119 5.28 26.99 14.74
N ARG A 120 5.35 28.22 15.26
CA ARG A 120 4.53 29.37 14.83
C ARG A 120 4.81 29.71 13.35
N SER A 121 6.08 29.76 12.97
CA SER A 121 6.47 29.99 11.58
C SER A 121 5.90 28.90 10.65
N LEU A 122 5.89 27.63 11.08
CA LEU A 122 5.32 26.53 10.30
C LEU A 122 3.82 26.73 10.03
N TRP A 123 3.06 27.16 11.03
CA TRP A 123 1.63 27.50 10.87
C TRP A 123 1.37 28.64 9.88
N GLN A 124 2.25 29.65 9.87
CA GLN A 124 2.09 30.83 9.02
C GLN A 124 2.49 30.60 7.55
N ARG A 125 3.30 29.58 7.26
CA ARG A 125 3.77 29.31 5.90
C ARG A 125 2.63 28.88 4.98
N ARG A 126 2.78 29.20 3.70
CA ARG A 126 1.86 28.81 2.63
C ARG A 126 2.68 28.16 1.51
N LEU A 127 2.11 27.14 0.89
CA LEU A 127 2.70 26.51 -0.28
C LEU A 127 2.70 27.50 -1.45
N PHE A 128 3.60 27.29 -2.38
CA PHE A 128 3.69 28.04 -3.63
C PHE A 128 3.77 27.06 -4.80
N ASN A 129 3.42 27.53 -5.99
CA ASN A 129 3.62 26.76 -7.22
C ASN A 129 5.04 26.97 -7.74
N GLY A 130 5.71 25.87 -8.08
CA GLY A 130 7.09 25.90 -8.57
C GLY A 130 7.55 24.52 -9.03
N LYS A 131 8.87 24.32 -9.08
CA LYS A 131 9.46 23.07 -9.57
C LYS A 131 9.16 21.92 -8.63
N SER A 132 8.96 20.73 -9.18
CA SER A 132 8.82 19.48 -8.41
C SER A 132 10.07 18.63 -8.55
N LEU A 133 10.69 18.27 -7.43
CA LEU A 133 11.93 17.49 -7.36
C LEU A 133 11.60 16.05 -6.96
N ALA A 134 11.94 15.08 -7.79
CA ALA A 134 11.93 13.66 -7.42
C ALA A 134 13.36 13.17 -7.18
N VAL A 135 13.62 12.71 -5.96
CA VAL A 135 14.89 12.11 -5.54
C VAL A 135 14.73 10.60 -5.44
N ILE A 136 15.39 9.88 -6.36
CA ILE A 136 15.24 8.44 -6.54
C ILE A 136 16.62 7.79 -6.55
N PRO A 137 17.21 7.52 -5.37
CA PRO A 137 18.49 6.86 -5.17
C PRO A 137 18.86 5.79 -6.20
N ARG A 138 17.97 4.80 -6.37
CA ARG A 138 18.16 3.65 -7.27
C ARG A 138 18.31 4.00 -8.77
N GLU A 139 17.85 5.16 -9.21
CA GLU A 139 17.99 5.60 -10.60
C GLU A 139 19.33 6.34 -10.83
N HIS A 140 20.13 6.52 -9.77
CA HIS A 140 21.36 7.33 -9.78
C HIS A 140 21.14 8.76 -10.32
N LYS A 141 19.90 9.23 -10.26
CA LYS A 141 19.42 10.47 -10.85
C LYS A 141 18.40 11.16 -9.95
N ILE A 142 18.37 12.47 -10.03
CA ILE A 142 17.27 13.31 -9.56
C ILE A 142 16.54 13.88 -10.77
N PHE A 143 15.25 14.12 -10.62
CA PHE A 143 14.40 14.66 -11.67
C PHE A 143 13.77 15.96 -11.21
N LEU A 144 13.99 17.02 -11.98
CA LEU A 144 13.38 18.32 -11.74
C LEU A 144 12.31 18.54 -12.81
N HIS A 145 11.07 18.64 -12.36
CA HIS A 145 9.89 18.81 -13.19
C HIS A 145 9.41 20.26 -13.11
N GLU A 146 9.30 20.88 -14.27
CA GLU A 146 8.78 22.23 -14.42
C GLU A 146 7.81 22.23 -15.60
N LYS A 147 6.52 22.41 -15.31
CA LYS A 147 5.44 22.28 -16.31
C LYS A 147 5.54 20.94 -17.05
N GLU A 148 5.68 20.94 -18.36
CA GLU A 148 5.81 19.74 -19.19
C GLU A 148 7.27 19.29 -19.40
N GLN A 149 8.24 20.01 -18.85
CA GLN A 149 9.65 19.70 -19.00
C GLN A 149 10.17 18.93 -17.78
N THR A 150 10.95 17.87 -18.04
CA THR A 150 11.63 17.09 -17.02
C THR A 150 13.12 17.11 -17.31
N THR A 151 13.90 17.66 -16.38
CA THR A 151 15.36 17.63 -16.43
C THR A 151 15.87 16.51 -15.52
N SER A 152 16.77 15.68 -16.04
CA SER A 152 17.43 14.64 -15.27
C SER A 152 18.86 15.06 -14.95
N ILE A 153 19.24 14.99 -13.68
CA ILE A 153 20.56 15.40 -13.17
C ILE A 153 21.14 14.20 -12.42
N LEU A 154 22.47 14.03 -12.47
CA LEU A 154 23.16 12.98 -11.71
C LEU A 154 22.87 13.13 -10.21
N LEU A 155 22.58 12.01 -9.54
CA LEU A 155 22.42 11.98 -8.10
C LEU A 155 23.76 12.19 -7.41
N ASN A 156 23.85 13.24 -6.61
CA ASN A 156 24.86 13.39 -5.57
C ASN A 156 24.33 14.39 -4.53
N LYS A 157 25.00 14.46 -3.37
CA LYS A 157 24.60 15.32 -2.26
C LYS A 157 24.45 16.79 -2.68
N ASN A 158 25.42 17.35 -3.41
CA ASN A 158 25.41 18.76 -3.80
C ASN A 158 24.23 19.09 -4.72
N ASN A 159 23.94 18.21 -5.69
CA ASN A 159 22.82 18.39 -6.62
C ASN A 159 21.47 18.30 -5.90
N VAL A 160 21.33 17.39 -4.92
CA VAL A 160 20.14 17.31 -4.09
C VAL A 160 19.97 18.58 -3.26
N VAL A 161 21.01 19.03 -2.56
CA VAL A 161 21.00 20.25 -1.73
C VAL A 161 20.66 21.48 -2.56
N ALA A 162 21.29 21.66 -3.73
CA ALA A 162 20.97 22.78 -4.63
C ALA A 162 19.51 22.73 -5.11
N SER A 163 19.04 21.55 -5.51
CA SER A 163 17.67 21.38 -6.03
C SER A 163 16.60 21.59 -4.95
N LEU A 164 16.90 21.31 -3.67
CA LEU A 164 15.99 21.57 -2.56
C LEU A 164 15.67 23.06 -2.40
N GLN A 165 16.59 23.96 -2.76
CA GLN A 165 16.38 25.41 -2.62
C GLN A 165 15.48 25.99 -3.71
N GLU A 166 15.29 25.28 -4.82
CA GLU A 166 14.46 25.72 -5.95
C GLU A 166 13.09 25.02 -6.01
N ALA A 167 12.92 23.92 -5.28
CA ALA A 167 11.73 23.11 -5.35
C ALA A 167 10.57 23.72 -4.53
N ALA A 168 9.36 23.63 -5.08
CA ALA A 168 8.11 23.84 -4.35
C ALA A 168 7.57 22.53 -3.75
N TYR A 169 7.89 21.40 -4.38
CA TYR A 169 7.49 20.08 -3.94
C TYR A 169 8.63 19.08 -4.13
N VAL A 170 8.97 18.32 -3.10
CA VAL A 170 10.01 17.29 -3.11
C VAL A 170 9.39 15.93 -2.80
N THR A 171 9.61 14.95 -3.66
CA THR A 171 9.40 13.53 -3.35
C THR A 171 10.74 12.84 -3.14
N PHE A 172 10.86 12.11 -2.04
CA PHE A 172 12.00 11.23 -1.79
C PHE A 172 11.52 9.78 -1.68
N GLN A 173 12.07 8.90 -2.51
CA GLN A 173 11.77 7.47 -2.48
C GLN A 173 13.05 6.65 -2.40
N GLY A 174 13.37 6.17 -1.20
CA GLY A 174 14.58 5.39 -0.98
C GLY A 174 14.67 4.84 0.43
N HIS A 175 15.88 4.51 0.84
CA HIS A 175 16.17 4.19 2.23
C HIS A 175 16.32 5.46 3.04
N GLY A 176 15.92 5.40 4.29
CA GLY A 176 16.00 6.52 5.20
C GLY A 176 15.91 6.04 6.63
N SER A 177 16.24 6.96 7.52
CA SER A 177 16.09 6.80 8.94
C SER A 177 15.53 8.10 9.52
N ARG A 178 15.35 8.14 10.84
CA ARG A 178 15.00 9.38 11.55
C ARG A 178 16.01 10.53 11.31
N ARG A 179 17.25 10.25 10.88
CA ARG A 179 18.33 11.24 10.76
C ARG A 179 18.78 11.56 9.34
N HIS A 180 18.40 10.74 8.36
CA HIS A 180 18.91 10.91 7.00
C HIS A 180 18.03 10.30 5.91
N TRP A 181 18.31 10.74 4.69
CA TRP A 181 17.96 10.05 3.45
C TRP A 181 19.22 9.40 2.88
N LEU A 182 19.19 8.09 2.66
CA LEU A 182 20.29 7.38 2.01
C LEU A 182 20.20 7.64 0.51
N LEU A 183 21.18 8.35 -0.04
CA LEU A 183 21.24 8.68 -1.46
C LEU A 183 21.96 7.57 -2.23
N GLU A 184 23.13 7.15 -1.76
CA GLU A 184 23.92 6.04 -2.30
C GLU A 184 24.73 5.40 -1.16
N ASP A 185 25.38 4.27 -1.41
CA ASP A 185 26.22 3.61 -0.42
C ASP A 185 27.33 4.57 0.09
N GLY A 186 27.27 4.90 1.38
CA GLY A 186 28.17 5.85 2.02
C GLY A 186 27.84 7.34 1.79
N ILE A 187 26.73 7.65 1.11
CA ILE A 187 26.27 9.02 0.85
C ILE A 187 24.87 9.20 1.46
N ASP A 188 24.85 9.84 2.63
CA ASP A 188 23.63 10.24 3.32
C ASP A 188 23.40 11.75 3.18
N LEU A 189 22.14 12.16 2.98
CA LEU A 189 21.69 13.52 3.24
C LEU A 189 21.20 13.59 4.70
N ILE A 190 21.98 14.23 5.55
CA ILE A 190 21.70 14.37 6.99
C ILE A 190 21.09 15.74 7.32
N ALA A 191 20.65 15.94 8.56
CA ALA A 191 20.10 17.22 9.02
C ALA A 191 21.05 18.41 8.75
N ASP A 192 22.35 18.27 8.99
CA ASP A 192 23.28 19.40 8.79
C ASP A 192 23.51 19.77 7.32
N ASP A 193 23.13 18.89 6.38
CA ASP A 193 23.19 19.18 4.95
C ASP A 193 21.99 20.01 4.46
N ILE A 194 20.92 20.17 5.27
CA ILE A 194 19.69 20.81 4.84
C ILE A 194 19.87 22.33 4.78
N PRO A 195 19.82 22.94 3.57
CA PRO A 195 20.02 24.37 3.40
C PRO A 195 18.78 25.15 3.87
N PRO A 196 18.82 26.49 3.95
CA PRO A 196 17.60 27.29 4.01
C PRO A 196 16.67 26.93 2.84
N LEU A 197 15.39 26.72 3.15
CA LEU A 197 14.40 26.24 2.21
C LEU A 197 13.32 27.30 1.92
N PRO A 198 12.78 27.34 0.70
CA PRO A 198 11.49 27.99 0.46
C PRO A 198 10.37 27.22 1.19
N PRO A 199 9.13 27.74 1.25
CA PRO A 199 8.00 27.07 1.88
C PRO A 199 7.46 25.90 1.03
N LEU A 200 8.33 24.91 0.80
CA LEU A 200 8.07 23.71 0.02
C LEU A 200 7.35 22.63 0.82
N LEU A 201 6.72 21.70 0.12
CA LEU A 201 6.28 20.42 0.68
C LEU A 201 7.37 19.36 0.46
N VAL A 202 7.70 18.60 1.51
CA VAL A 202 8.44 17.34 1.36
C VAL A 202 7.51 16.16 1.56
N ASN A 203 7.56 15.18 0.66
CA ASN A 203 6.95 13.88 0.81
C ASN A 203 8.05 12.82 0.82
N ALA A 204 8.39 12.32 2.01
CA ALA A 204 9.46 11.38 2.22
C ALA A 204 8.93 9.97 2.46
N LEU A 205 9.08 9.13 1.45
CA LEU A 205 8.56 7.77 1.40
C LEU A 205 9.63 6.77 1.80
N ALA A 206 10.16 7.00 2.99
CA ALA A 206 11.26 6.24 3.55
C ALA A 206 10.99 5.91 5.02
N CYS A 207 11.80 5.01 5.55
CA CYS A 207 11.58 4.45 6.87
C CYS A 207 11.83 5.51 7.97
N GLN A 208 10.84 5.73 8.83
CA GLN A 208 11.00 6.45 10.10
C GLN A 208 11.48 7.91 10.00
N THR A 209 11.34 8.54 8.84
CA THR A 209 11.86 9.89 8.61
C THR A 209 11.09 10.97 9.37
N LEU A 210 9.83 10.71 9.74
CA LEU A 210 8.96 11.67 10.44
C LEU A 210 9.25 11.79 11.96
N LYS A 211 10.17 11.00 12.52
CA LYS A 211 10.41 11.01 13.98
C LYS A 211 11.13 12.29 14.44
N VAL A 212 10.37 13.35 14.69
CA VAL A 212 10.87 14.68 15.10
C VAL A 212 11.43 14.73 16.53
N TRP A 213 11.04 13.79 17.39
CA TRP A 213 11.50 13.71 18.79
C TRP A 213 12.90 13.12 18.95
N ASN A 214 13.56 12.77 17.84
CA ASN A 214 14.91 12.25 17.85
C ASN A 214 15.92 13.37 17.61
N GLN A 215 17.03 13.33 18.35
CA GLN A 215 18.19 14.17 18.04
C GLN A 215 18.61 14.00 16.57
N GLU A 216 18.92 15.13 15.93
CA GLU A 216 19.31 15.22 14.51
C GLU A 216 18.20 14.75 13.56
N SER A 217 16.93 14.96 13.93
CA SER A 217 15.81 14.58 13.07
C SER A 217 15.84 15.31 11.73
N ILE A 218 15.85 14.55 10.63
CA ILE A 218 15.84 15.10 9.27
C ILE A 218 14.56 15.90 9.01
N ALA A 219 13.40 15.39 9.44
CA ALA A 219 12.12 16.08 9.26
C ALA A 219 12.06 17.38 10.06
N LEU A 220 12.50 17.36 11.34
CA LEU A 220 12.50 18.56 12.18
C LEU A 220 13.37 19.66 11.57
N ARG A 221 14.57 19.30 11.11
CA ARG A 221 15.48 20.24 10.46
C ARG A 221 14.90 20.81 9.16
N VAL A 222 14.26 19.99 8.32
CA VAL A 222 13.58 20.47 7.10
C VAL A 222 12.53 21.54 7.42
N LEU A 223 11.73 21.33 8.48
CA LEU A 223 10.76 22.32 8.93
C LEU A 223 11.44 23.59 9.45
N ASP A 224 12.47 23.45 10.28
CA ASP A 224 13.15 24.61 10.87
C ASP A 224 13.84 25.49 9.83
N GLN A 225 14.25 24.90 8.70
CA GLN A 225 14.90 25.57 7.58
C GLN A 225 13.95 26.28 6.61
N GLY A 226 12.63 26.06 6.71
CA GLY A 226 11.67 26.86 5.95
C GLY A 226 10.55 26.10 5.26
N ALA A 227 10.58 24.76 5.23
CA ALA A 227 9.54 23.98 4.57
C ALA A 227 8.14 24.28 5.16
N ALA A 228 7.12 24.34 4.32
CA ALA A 228 5.73 24.55 4.76
C ALA A 228 5.10 23.26 5.30
N ALA A 229 5.56 22.11 4.83
CA ALA A 229 5.06 20.83 5.28
C ALA A 229 6.05 19.67 5.02
N TYR A 230 5.91 18.61 5.81
CA TYR A 230 6.65 17.36 5.65
C TYR A 230 5.71 16.17 5.89
N ALA A 231 5.49 15.36 4.86
CA ALA A 231 4.77 14.10 4.97
C ALA A 231 5.75 12.92 5.01
N GLY A 232 5.54 11.98 5.92
CA GLY A 232 6.45 10.83 6.08
C GLY A 232 5.92 9.77 7.03
N PHE A 233 6.67 8.67 7.15
CA PHE A 233 6.27 7.55 8.00
C PHE A 233 6.95 7.59 9.37
N VAL A 234 6.20 7.25 10.42
CA VAL A 234 6.74 6.99 11.76
C VAL A 234 7.46 5.65 11.82
N TYR A 235 6.93 4.62 11.15
CA TYR A 235 7.50 3.27 11.08
C TYR A 235 7.87 2.90 9.64
N SER A 236 8.57 1.79 9.43
CA SER A 236 9.01 1.40 8.08
C SER A 236 7.81 1.06 7.18
N PRO A 237 7.64 1.68 6.00
CA PRO A 237 6.63 1.24 5.05
C PRO A 237 7.07 -0.09 4.38
N LEU A 238 6.12 -1.00 4.15
CA LEU A 238 6.35 -2.27 3.43
C LEU A 238 5.91 -2.22 1.96
N ALA A 239 5.23 -1.15 1.53
CA ALA A 239 4.83 -0.96 0.14
C ALA A 239 4.92 0.51 -0.28
N TYR A 240 4.44 0.77 -1.50
CA TYR A 240 4.56 2.05 -2.17
C TYR A 240 3.40 2.98 -1.90
N ALA A 241 3.74 4.25 -1.93
CA ALA A 241 2.80 5.34 -1.96
C ALA A 241 2.23 5.56 -3.37
N PHE A 242 0.97 5.97 -3.40
CA PHE A 242 0.24 6.17 -4.63
C PHE A 242 0.83 7.34 -5.43
N GLY A 243 1.14 7.11 -6.70
CA GLY A 243 1.63 8.17 -7.59
C GLY A 243 3.12 8.45 -7.51
N GLU A 244 3.93 7.53 -7.00
CA GLU A 244 5.32 7.82 -6.68
C GLU A 244 6.29 7.14 -7.64
N PRO A 245 7.55 7.61 -7.73
CA PRO A 245 8.09 8.87 -7.17
C PRO A 245 7.86 10.12 -8.04
N LYS A 246 7.36 9.94 -9.27
CA LYS A 246 7.29 11.00 -10.31
C LYS A 246 5.87 11.53 -10.59
N GLY A 247 4.85 11.03 -9.88
CA GLY A 247 3.45 11.41 -10.10
C GLY A 247 2.94 12.50 -9.15
N PHE A 248 3.74 12.89 -8.16
CA PHE A 248 3.54 14.08 -7.33
C PHE A 248 2.09 14.26 -6.81
N PRO A 249 1.61 13.37 -5.90
CA PRO A 249 0.20 13.29 -5.51
C PRO A 249 -0.42 14.54 -4.88
N PHE A 250 0.40 15.51 -4.46
CA PHE A 250 -0.07 16.76 -3.85
C PHE A 250 -0.16 17.93 -4.84
N SER A 251 0.44 17.84 -6.03
CA SER A 251 0.62 18.98 -6.96
C SER A 251 -0.68 19.64 -7.40
N TYR A 252 -1.77 18.87 -7.44
CA TYR A 252 -3.07 19.34 -7.92
C TYR A 252 -4.08 19.50 -6.78
N THR A 253 -3.63 19.66 -5.53
CA THR A 253 -4.50 19.96 -4.38
C THR A 253 -5.05 21.38 -4.43
N TRP A 254 -6.27 21.58 -3.92
CA TRP A 254 -6.97 22.88 -3.80
C TRP A 254 -7.76 22.92 -2.48
N PRO A 255 -8.40 24.04 -2.08
CA PRO A 255 -9.00 24.17 -0.75
C PRO A 255 -10.03 23.11 -0.35
N ASP A 256 -10.80 22.54 -1.28
CA ASP A 256 -11.74 21.45 -0.96
C ASP A 256 -11.06 20.07 -0.98
N PHE A 257 -9.84 19.96 -1.50
CA PHE A 257 -9.01 18.75 -1.46
C PHE A 257 -7.56 19.09 -1.09
N PRO A 258 -7.29 19.55 0.14
CA PRO A 258 -5.96 19.96 0.57
C PRO A 258 -5.05 18.76 0.84
N ILE A 259 -3.77 19.04 1.13
CA ILE A 259 -2.74 18.03 1.34
C ILE A 259 -3.08 17.03 2.46
N GLY A 260 -3.83 17.45 3.49
CA GLY A 260 -4.28 16.56 4.56
C GLY A 260 -5.19 15.44 4.04
N HIS A 261 -6.10 15.73 3.10
CA HIS A 261 -6.96 14.71 2.50
C HIS A 261 -6.16 13.74 1.63
N VAL A 262 -5.13 14.21 0.94
CA VAL A 262 -4.21 13.33 0.18
C VAL A 262 -3.53 12.33 1.12
N VAL A 263 -3.03 12.79 2.28
CA VAL A 263 -2.45 11.92 3.31
C VAL A 263 -3.47 10.90 3.83
N GLN A 264 -4.73 11.30 4.03
CA GLN A 264 -5.78 10.37 4.46
C GLN A 264 -6.12 9.32 3.40
N VAL A 265 -6.29 9.71 2.14
CA VAL A 265 -6.53 8.78 1.04
C VAL A 265 -5.39 7.76 0.92
N GLN A 266 -4.14 8.23 1.02
CA GLN A 266 -2.97 7.35 1.00
C GLN A 266 -2.96 6.39 2.20
N ASN A 267 -3.21 6.89 3.41
CA ASN A 267 -3.34 6.05 4.61
C ASN A 267 -4.42 4.98 4.44
N GLN A 268 -5.58 5.33 3.87
CA GLN A 268 -6.64 4.37 3.60
C GLN A 268 -6.19 3.27 2.63
N GLY A 269 -5.46 3.65 1.57
CA GLY A 269 -4.80 2.69 0.71
C GLY A 269 -3.85 1.79 1.49
N TYR A 270 -2.97 2.36 2.31
CA TYR A 270 -2.01 1.59 3.10
C TYR A 270 -2.66 0.63 4.09
N LEU A 271 -3.78 1.01 4.71
CA LEU A 271 -4.58 0.12 5.56
C LEU A 271 -5.15 -1.06 4.79
N GLN A 272 -5.59 -0.86 3.54
CA GLN A 272 -6.02 -1.94 2.64
C GLN A 272 -4.84 -2.80 2.16
N GLY A 273 -3.62 -2.26 2.15
CA GLY A 273 -2.43 -2.96 1.68
C GLY A 273 -1.72 -3.75 2.78
N PHE A 274 -1.08 -3.02 3.69
CA PHE A 274 -0.05 -3.57 4.57
C PHE A 274 -0.02 -2.95 5.98
N LEU A 275 -0.74 -1.87 6.27
CA LEU A 275 -0.71 -1.21 7.57
C LEU A 275 -1.83 -1.67 8.49
N ALA A 276 -1.49 -1.87 9.76
CA ALA A 276 -2.48 -2.16 10.79
C ALA A 276 -3.19 -0.91 11.29
N TRP A 277 -2.55 0.27 11.21
CA TRP A 277 -3.08 1.59 11.60
C TRP A 277 -2.34 2.69 10.83
N PRO A 278 -2.93 3.89 10.64
CA PRO A 278 -2.32 4.93 9.83
C PRO A 278 -1.11 5.54 10.54
N PHE A 279 0.08 5.37 9.97
CA PHE A 279 1.31 5.99 10.49
C PHE A 279 2.13 6.77 9.45
N TYR A 280 1.48 7.12 8.35
CA TYR A 280 1.93 8.16 7.44
C TYR A 280 1.28 9.48 7.87
N PHE A 281 2.07 10.44 8.33
CA PHE A 281 1.56 11.69 8.93
C PHE A 281 2.10 12.92 8.21
N LEU A 282 1.44 14.04 8.47
CA LEU A 282 1.82 15.36 7.98
C LEU A 282 2.28 16.23 9.15
N LEU A 283 3.48 16.80 9.02
CA LEU A 283 3.93 17.94 9.80
C LEU A 283 3.61 19.20 9.00
N GLY A 284 2.93 20.18 9.60
CA GLY A 284 2.36 21.36 8.92
C GLY A 284 0.84 21.42 8.98
N ASP A 285 0.26 22.49 8.42
CA ASP A 285 -1.20 22.68 8.37
C ASP A 285 -1.82 21.75 7.30
N PRO A 286 -2.80 20.89 7.66
CA PRO A 286 -3.39 19.93 6.73
C PRO A 286 -4.29 20.57 5.67
N ARG A 287 -4.60 21.87 5.79
CA ARG A 287 -5.46 22.62 4.86
C ARG A 287 -4.67 23.27 3.72
N LEU A 288 -3.34 23.19 3.73
CA LEU A 288 -2.53 23.76 2.65
C LEU A 288 -2.87 23.11 1.31
N SER A 289 -2.79 23.89 0.24
CA SER A 289 -2.99 23.44 -1.14
C SER A 289 -2.02 24.16 -2.08
N PHE A 290 -1.72 23.53 -3.22
CA PHE A 290 -0.88 24.15 -4.26
C PHE A 290 -1.69 25.09 -5.16
N LEU A 291 -2.93 24.71 -5.46
CA LEU A 291 -3.83 25.46 -6.33
C LEU A 291 -4.87 26.23 -5.50
N ALA A 292 -5.36 27.32 -6.07
CA ALA A 292 -6.47 28.09 -5.52
C ALA A 292 -7.82 27.42 -5.84
N ASP A 293 -7.93 26.80 -7.01
CA ASP A 293 -9.16 26.22 -7.55
C ASP A 293 -8.94 24.80 -8.07
N MET A 294 -10.06 24.10 -8.31
CA MET A 294 -10.09 22.74 -8.84
C MET A 294 -9.40 22.65 -10.23
N PRO A 295 -8.53 21.65 -10.47
CA PRO A 295 -7.69 21.56 -11.67
C PRO A 295 -8.42 21.00 -12.91
N TYR A 296 -9.73 20.87 -12.89
CA TYR A 296 -10.56 20.34 -13.98
C TYR A 296 -11.97 20.92 -13.85
N GLN A 297 -12.83 20.70 -14.84
CA GLN A 297 -14.19 21.24 -14.85
C GLN A 297 -15.23 20.12 -14.94
N LEU A 298 -16.27 20.15 -14.10
CA LEU A 298 -17.44 19.28 -14.27
C LEU A 298 -18.29 19.83 -15.41
N ILE A 299 -18.52 19.02 -16.45
CA ILE A 299 -19.28 19.43 -17.65
C ILE A 299 -20.64 18.75 -17.77
N ASP A 300 -20.80 17.57 -17.15
CA ASP A 300 -22.08 16.86 -17.14
C ASP A 300 -22.23 16.02 -15.87
N GLU A 301 -23.46 15.95 -15.38
CA GLU A 301 -23.83 15.15 -14.22
C GLU A 301 -25.19 14.48 -14.47
N TYR A 302 -25.20 13.17 -14.34
CA TYR A 302 -26.41 12.37 -14.41
C TYR A 302 -26.54 11.50 -13.16
N GLU A 303 -27.65 11.60 -12.45
CA GLU A 303 -27.97 10.75 -11.30
C GLU A 303 -29.29 10.00 -11.51
N ASN A 304 -29.30 8.70 -11.16
CA ASN A 304 -30.51 7.90 -11.07
C ASN A 304 -30.58 7.14 -9.73
N SER A 305 -31.57 6.27 -9.58
CA SER A 305 -31.79 5.53 -8.32
C SER A 305 -30.62 4.62 -7.90
N THR A 306 -29.81 4.17 -8.86
CA THR A 306 -28.75 3.16 -8.65
C THR A 306 -27.34 3.72 -8.68
N GLY A 307 -27.12 4.86 -9.35
CA GLY A 307 -25.79 5.43 -9.54
C GLY A 307 -25.79 6.89 -9.95
N ARG A 308 -24.58 7.45 -10.06
CA ARG A 308 -24.30 8.81 -10.51
C ARG A 308 -23.11 8.77 -11.47
N VAL A 309 -23.18 9.53 -12.55
CA VAL A 309 -22.11 9.64 -13.55
C VAL A 309 -21.71 11.09 -13.61
N LEU A 310 -20.42 11.34 -13.48
CA LEU A 310 -19.81 12.66 -13.49
C LEU A 310 -18.81 12.71 -14.63
N THR A 311 -18.97 13.67 -15.53
CA THR A 311 -18.06 13.85 -16.67
C THR A 311 -17.32 15.17 -16.48
N TYR A 312 -15.99 15.08 -16.55
CA TYR A 312 -15.09 16.19 -16.35
C TYR A 312 -14.25 16.43 -17.59
N SER A 313 -13.82 17.68 -17.78
CA SER A 313 -12.91 18.09 -18.85
C SER A 313 -11.66 18.78 -18.32
N ASN A 314 -10.65 18.85 -19.17
CA ASN A 314 -9.42 19.63 -18.95
C ASN A 314 -8.60 19.21 -17.72
N ALA A 315 -8.57 17.93 -17.37
CA ALA A 315 -7.70 17.45 -16.30
C ALA A 315 -6.22 17.54 -16.70
N PRO A 316 -5.32 17.93 -15.79
CA PRO A 316 -3.89 17.82 -16.05
C PRO A 316 -3.45 16.36 -16.09
N LYS A 317 -2.24 16.12 -16.59
CA LYS A 317 -1.60 14.80 -16.53
C LYS A 317 -0.96 14.60 -15.15
N GLY A 318 -1.22 13.46 -14.51
CA GLY A 318 -0.62 13.12 -13.21
C GLY A 318 -1.65 12.55 -12.24
N VAL A 319 -1.37 12.65 -10.94
CA VAL A 319 -2.27 12.18 -9.89
C VAL A 319 -3.35 13.22 -9.61
N ILE A 320 -4.59 12.92 -9.97
CA ILE A 320 -5.73 13.83 -9.87
C ILE A 320 -6.50 13.56 -8.58
N PRO A 321 -6.57 14.53 -7.65
CA PRO A 321 -7.52 14.49 -6.57
C PRO A 321 -8.92 14.81 -7.11
N VAL A 322 -9.95 14.07 -6.69
CA VAL A 322 -11.34 14.42 -7.01
C VAL A 322 -12.22 14.39 -5.77
N TYR A 323 -12.86 15.52 -5.49
CA TYR A 323 -13.86 15.68 -4.45
C TYR A 323 -15.27 15.51 -5.04
N ILE A 324 -16.06 14.65 -4.42
CA ILE A 324 -17.45 14.36 -4.83
C ILE A 324 -18.36 14.61 -3.63
N ARG A 325 -19.05 15.74 -3.67
CA ARG A 325 -20.07 16.10 -2.69
C ARG A 325 -21.17 15.04 -2.64
N ASN A 326 -21.57 14.65 -1.43
CA ASN A 326 -22.50 13.58 -1.11
C ASN A 326 -22.12 12.22 -1.74
N GLY A 327 -20.83 12.03 -2.03
CA GLY A 327 -20.31 10.84 -2.70
C GLY A 327 -20.27 9.60 -1.81
N ALA A 328 -20.23 9.74 -0.48
CA ALA A 328 -20.03 8.61 0.44
C ALA A 328 -21.15 7.56 0.40
N ARG A 329 -22.33 7.91 -0.12
CA ARG A 329 -23.45 6.96 -0.33
C ARG A 329 -23.19 5.93 -1.44
N TYR A 330 -22.21 6.18 -2.31
CA TYR A 330 -21.82 5.25 -3.36
C TYR A 330 -20.64 4.41 -2.89
N ARG A 331 -20.87 3.10 -2.80
CA ARG A 331 -19.86 2.15 -2.31
C ARG A 331 -18.84 1.78 -3.37
N PHE A 332 -19.16 1.99 -4.64
CA PHE A 332 -18.34 1.63 -5.78
C PHE A 332 -18.09 2.84 -6.67
N VAL A 333 -16.86 2.95 -7.14
CA VAL A 333 -16.40 3.94 -8.11
C VAL A 333 -15.65 3.23 -9.22
N GLU A 334 -15.97 3.59 -10.47
CA GLU A 334 -15.23 3.20 -11.66
C GLU A 334 -14.85 4.45 -12.44
N ILE A 335 -13.59 4.51 -12.86
CA ILE A 335 -13.05 5.53 -13.74
C ILE A 335 -12.62 4.79 -15.01
N PRO A 336 -13.42 4.82 -16.09
CA PRO A 336 -13.12 4.06 -17.31
C PRO A 336 -11.72 4.39 -17.84
N GLY A 337 -10.97 3.34 -18.21
CA GLY A 337 -9.59 3.48 -18.67
C GLY A 337 -8.55 3.67 -17.55
N VAL A 338 -8.97 3.86 -16.29
CA VAL A 338 -8.06 4.02 -15.15
C VAL A 338 -8.19 2.87 -14.17
N GLY A 339 -9.37 2.63 -13.61
CA GLY A 339 -9.58 1.57 -12.61
C GLY A 339 -10.85 1.74 -11.80
N ALA A 340 -11.04 0.87 -10.80
CA ALA A 340 -12.23 0.89 -9.96
C ALA A 340 -11.92 0.58 -8.49
N ALA A 341 -12.60 1.25 -7.57
CA ALA A 341 -12.42 1.10 -6.13
C ALA A 341 -13.77 0.94 -5.42
N TRP A 342 -13.77 0.30 -4.26
CA TRP A 342 -14.96 0.22 -3.40
C TRP A 342 -14.61 0.27 -1.92
N ASP A 343 -15.58 0.64 -1.08
CA ASP A 343 -15.36 0.99 0.33
C ASP A 343 -14.81 -0.18 1.18
N HIS A 344 -14.97 -1.40 0.67
CA HIS A 344 -14.51 -2.64 1.30
C HIS A 344 -13.51 -3.39 0.42
N ALA A 345 -12.75 -2.67 -0.42
CA ALA A 345 -11.67 -3.27 -1.18
C ALA A 345 -10.71 -3.94 -0.19
N LEU A 346 -10.49 -5.24 -0.40
CA LEU A 346 -9.63 -6.05 0.47
C LEU A 346 -8.16 -5.67 0.31
N PHE A 347 -7.80 -5.11 -0.85
CA PHE A 347 -6.42 -4.89 -1.25
C PHE A 347 -6.23 -3.48 -1.77
N TYR A 348 -5.01 -2.98 -1.61
CA TYR A 348 -4.54 -1.74 -2.16
C TYR A 348 -4.79 -1.68 -3.68
N ASN A 349 -5.58 -0.71 -4.12
CA ASN A 349 -5.68 -0.39 -5.55
C ASN A 349 -4.69 0.72 -5.89
N GLN A 350 -3.80 0.43 -6.83
CA GLN A 350 -2.73 1.31 -7.24
C GLN A 350 -3.11 2.34 -8.33
N TYR A 351 -4.30 2.25 -8.89
CA TYR A 351 -4.79 3.17 -9.93
C TYR A 351 -5.81 4.16 -9.39
N VAL A 352 -6.62 3.73 -8.43
CA VAL A 352 -7.64 4.55 -7.80
C VAL A 352 -7.64 4.26 -6.30
N GLN A 353 -7.45 5.29 -5.50
CA GLN A 353 -7.67 5.26 -4.07
C GLN A 353 -8.87 6.12 -3.72
N GLN A 354 -9.55 5.77 -2.63
CA GLN A 354 -10.70 6.53 -2.18
C GLN A 354 -10.80 6.53 -0.65
N ILE A 355 -11.44 7.58 -0.14
CA ILE A 355 -11.87 7.65 1.24
C ILE A 355 -13.18 8.44 1.32
N ASN A 356 -14.00 8.11 2.32
CA ASN A 356 -15.19 8.88 2.64
C ASN A 356 -14.89 9.74 3.88
N LEU A 357 -15.10 11.06 3.78
CA LEU A 357 -15.04 11.98 4.92
C LEU A 357 -16.41 12.62 5.05
N GLY A 358 -17.08 12.38 6.17
CA GLY A 358 -18.46 12.80 6.35
C GLY A 358 -19.39 12.19 5.29
N SER A 359 -20.19 13.05 4.64
CA SER A 359 -21.08 12.67 3.53
C SER A 359 -20.38 12.55 2.19
N ASP A 360 -19.11 12.97 2.11
CA ASP A 360 -18.44 13.21 0.84
C ASP A 360 -17.40 12.13 0.52
N LYS A 361 -17.04 12.03 -0.76
CA LYS A 361 -16.06 11.06 -1.25
C LYS A 361 -14.88 11.79 -1.87
N TYR A 362 -13.69 11.32 -1.54
CA TYR A 362 -12.42 11.84 -1.99
C TYR A 362 -11.68 10.72 -2.73
N LEU A 363 -11.26 11.01 -3.96
CA LEU A 363 -10.58 10.08 -4.85
C LEU A 363 -9.18 10.59 -5.19
N LEU A 364 -8.22 9.68 -5.33
CA LEU A 364 -6.95 9.94 -6.00
C LEU A 364 -6.77 8.91 -7.10
N PHE A 365 -6.47 9.36 -8.33
CA PHE A 365 -6.17 8.45 -9.43
C PHE A 365 -5.13 9.01 -10.39
N LEU A 366 -4.42 8.15 -11.12
CA LEU A 366 -3.43 8.56 -12.11
C LEU A 366 -4.10 8.74 -13.48
N HIS A 367 -3.99 9.92 -14.09
CA HIS A 367 -4.61 10.27 -15.36
C HIS A 367 -3.58 10.78 -16.38
N GLN A 368 -3.85 10.55 -17.67
CA GLN A 368 -2.97 11.01 -18.77
C GLN A 368 -3.20 12.46 -19.18
N GLY A 369 -4.18 13.13 -18.57
CA GLY A 369 -4.66 14.45 -18.95
C GLY A 369 -5.86 14.39 -19.90
N GLY A 370 -6.60 15.50 -20.03
CA GLY A 370 -7.81 15.59 -20.82
C GLY A 370 -9.08 15.20 -20.06
N ASP A 371 -10.08 14.73 -20.78
CA ASP A 371 -11.42 14.46 -20.23
C ASP A 371 -11.45 13.11 -19.51
N PHE A 372 -12.29 13.01 -18.48
CA PHE A 372 -12.50 11.76 -17.75
C PHE A 372 -13.93 11.65 -17.22
N THR A 373 -14.35 10.41 -16.97
CA THR A 373 -15.68 10.11 -16.40
C THR A 373 -15.52 9.33 -15.11
N ILE A 374 -16.35 9.63 -14.12
CA ILE A 374 -16.48 8.86 -12.89
C ILE A 374 -17.87 8.27 -12.83
N LYS A 375 -17.94 6.94 -12.72
CA LYS A 375 -19.18 6.18 -12.52
C LYS A 375 -19.27 5.73 -11.07
N LEU A 376 -20.30 6.19 -10.38
CA LEU A 376 -20.59 5.88 -8.99
C LEU A 376 -21.79 4.92 -8.91
N SER A 377 -21.69 3.89 -8.09
CA SER A 377 -22.79 2.95 -7.82
C SER A 377 -22.96 2.70 -6.33
N LYS A 378 -24.22 2.58 -5.89
CA LYS A 378 -24.55 2.21 -4.50
C LYS A 378 -24.12 0.76 -4.20
N ASN A 379 -24.19 -0.11 -5.20
CA ASN A 379 -23.90 -1.54 -5.08
C ASN A 379 -22.74 -1.94 -5.99
N LEU A 380 -21.86 -2.82 -5.48
CA LEU A 380 -20.80 -3.40 -6.28
C LEU A 380 -21.40 -4.44 -7.24
N PRO A 381 -21.09 -4.40 -8.55
CA PRO A 381 -21.49 -5.46 -9.47
C PRO A 381 -21.04 -6.83 -8.94
N TRP A 382 -21.96 -7.80 -8.86
CA TRP A 382 -21.72 -9.08 -8.20
C TRP A 382 -20.48 -9.80 -8.71
N LYS A 383 -20.20 -9.73 -10.02
CA LYS A 383 -19.00 -10.33 -10.63
C LYS A 383 -17.71 -9.74 -10.08
N GLN A 384 -17.67 -8.42 -9.86
CA GLN A 384 -16.48 -7.72 -9.40
C GLN A 384 -16.17 -8.02 -7.93
N GLN A 385 -17.17 -8.36 -7.11
CA GLN A 385 -16.96 -8.78 -5.72
C GLN A 385 -16.05 -10.00 -5.60
N PHE A 386 -16.12 -10.93 -6.57
CA PHE A 386 -15.33 -12.16 -6.54
C PHE A 386 -14.10 -12.10 -7.44
N ILE A 387 -14.25 -11.53 -8.64
CA ILE A 387 -13.17 -11.52 -9.63
C ILE A 387 -12.04 -10.60 -9.19
N THR A 388 -12.34 -9.40 -8.68
CA THR A 388 -11.31 -8.40 -8.40
C THR A 388 -10.34 -8.84 -7.30
N PRO A 389 -10.79 -9.40 -6.16
CA PRO A 389 -9.88 -9.95 -5.16
C PRO A 389 -9.01 -11.08 -5.69
N ILE A 390 -9.57 -11.99 -6.50
CA ILE A 390 -8.82 -13.11 -7.09
C ILE A 390 -7.76 -12.60 -8.06
N LEU A 391 -8.11 -11.67 -8.96
CA LEU A 391 -7.15 -11.08 -9.89
C LEU A 391 -6.06 -10.32 -9.14
N SER A 392 -6.41 -9.49 -8.16
CA SER A 392 -5.43 -8.74 -7.36
C SER A 392 -4.46 -9.68 -6.63
N ALA A 393 -4.97 -10.79 -6.08
CA ALA A 393 -4.17 -11.83 -5.45
C ALA A 393 -3.20 -12.50 -6.46
N LEU A 394 -3.72 -12.88 -7.63
CA LEU A 394 -2.92 -13.45 -8.70
C LEU A 394 -1.86 -12.47 -9.20
N ASP A 395 -2.18 -11.19 -9.40
CA ASP A 395 -1.20 -10.18 -9.82
C ASP A 395 -0.09 -10.03 -8.79
N HIS A 396 -0.45 -9.83 -7.53
CA HIS A 396 0.50 -9.69 -6.43
C HIS A 396 1.45 -10.89 -6.37
N THR A 397 0.91 -12.10 -6.38
CA THR A 397 1.73 -13.32 -6.28
C THR A 397 2.51 -13.58 -7.56
N THR A 398 1.96 -13.26 -8.73
CA THR A 398 2.65 -13.39 -10.03
C THR A 398 3.83 -12.44 -10.12
N VAL A 399 3.66 -11.18 -9.71
CA VAL A 399 4.75 -10.23 -9.56
C VAL A 399 5.85 -10.82 -8.68
N LEU A 400 5.49 -11.38 -7.52
CA LEU A 400 6.45 -12.02 -6.61
C LEU A 400 7.03 -13.33 -7.15
N TYR A 401 6.40 -14.02 -8.09
CA TYR A 401 7.01 -15.21 -8.71
C TYR A 401 8.18 -14.86 -9.62
N PHE A 402 8.03 -13.78 -10.40
CA PHE A 402 8.96 -13.41 -11.47
C PHE A 402 9.97 -12.33 -11.08
N ALA A 403 9.71 -11.66 -9.95
CA ALA A 403 10.68 -11.04 -9.06
C ALA A 403 12.10 -11.66 -9.10
N GLU A 404 13.11 -10.86 -9.47
CA GLU A 404 14.52 -11.31 -9.67
C GLU A 404 15.13 -12.08 -8.50
N SER A 405 14.68 -11.86 -7.26
CA SER A 405 15.22 -12.54 -6.06
C SER A 405 14.52 -13.87 -5.71
N ASN A 406 13.41 -14.22 -6.36
CA ASN A 406 12.53 -15.30 -5.90
C ASN A 406 12.69 -16.63 -6.66
N PHE A 407 13.50 -16.68 -7.72
CA PHE A 407 13.71 -17.92 -8.48
C PHE A 407 14.67 -18.91 -7.78
N LEU A 408 15.64 -18.43 -6.99
CA LEU A 408 16.64 -19.28 -6.33
C LEU A 408 16.01 -20.28 -5.33
N PRO A 409 15.09 -19.87 -4.43
CA PRO A 409 14.36 -20.84 -3.59
C PRO A 409 13.59 -21.88 -4.41
N GLY A 410 13.01 -21.48 -5.54
CA GLY A 410 12.32 -22.38 -6.46
C GLY A 410 13.25 -23.42 -7.09
N LEU A 411 14.44 -23.02 -7.53
CA LEU A 411 15.46 -23.92 -8.08
C LEU A 411 16.02 -24.87 -7.02
N ILE A 412 16.28 -24.39 -5.80
CA ILE A 412 16.72 -25.26 -4.70
C ILE A 412 15.63 -26.30 -4.38
N GLY A 413 14.38 -25.85 -4.26
CA GLY A 413 13.24 -26.73 -4.01
C GLY A 413 13.05 -27.78 -5.12
N SER A 414 13.16 -27.38 -6.38
CA SER A 414 13.03 -28.29 -7.52
C SER A 414 14.18 -29.30 -7.62
N GLY A 415 15.42 -28.87 -7.33
CA GLY A 415 16.59 -29.75 -7.24
C GLY A 415 16.45 -30.80 -6.14
N LEU A 416 16.00 -30.40 -4.94
CA LEU A 416 15.72 -31.33 -3.85
C LEU A 416 14.63 -32.35 -4.23
N MET A 417 13.57 -31.90 -4.91
CA MET A 417 12.49 -32.78 -5.36
C MET A 417 12.91 -33.77 -6.44
N LEU A 418 13.82 -33.37 -7.33
CA LEU A 418 14.46 -34.27 -8.28
C LEU A 418 15.26 -35.35 -7.58
N LEU A 419 16.07 -34.99 -6.57
CA LEU A 419 16.86 -35.95 -5.80
C LEU A 419 15.97 -36.96 -5.07
N ILE A 420 14.88 -36.50 -4.44
CA ILE A 420 13.92 -37.37 -3.75
C ILE A 420 13.25 -38.32 -4.75
N SER A 421 12.72 -37.78 -5.86
CA SER A 421 12.06 -38.59 -6.89
C SER A 421 13.02 -39.62 -7.50
N GLY A 422 14.24 -39.17 -7.83
CA GLY A 422 15.31 -40.00 -8.37
C GLY A 422 15.74 -41.11 -7.41
N TRP A 423 15.78 -40.86 -6.10
CA TRP A 423 16.10 -41.87 -5.09
C TRP A 423 15.03 -42.96 -5.00
N PHE A 424 13.75 -42.60 -4.98
CA PHE A 424 12.64 -43.57 -4.98
C PHE A 424 12.60 -44.40 -6.27
N ALA A 425 12.82 -43.73 -7.41
CA ALA A 425 12.99 -44.35 -8.71
C ALA A 425 14.15 -45.35 -8.74
N ALA A 426 15.33 -44.95 -8.26
CA ALA A 426 16.53 -45.78 -8.22
C ALA A 426 16.37 -47.01 -7.32
N ARG A 427 15.60 -46.89 -6.23
CA ARG A 427 15.25 -48.02 -5.35
C ARG A 427 14.19 -48.95 -5.92
N ARG A 428 13.69 -48.70 -7.15
CA ARG A 428 12.58 -49.42 -7.79
C ARG A 428 11.33 -49.51 -6.89
N GLN A 429 11.14 -48.52 -6.01
CA GLN A 429 9.97 -48.47 -5.15
C GLN A 429 8.74 -47.91 -5.88
N MET A 430 8.92 -47.41 -7.09
CA MET A 430 7.94 -46.65 -7.86
C MET A 430 8.15 -46.89 -9.36
N ASP A 431 7.07 -46.97 -10.14
CA ASP A 431 7.14 -47.10 -11.59
C ASP A 431 7.27 -45.72 -12.24
N ILE A 432 8.43 -45.47 -12.84
CA ILE A 432 8.71 -44.21 -13.53
C ILE A 432 7.88 -44.13 -14.81
N ARG A 433 7.80 -45.20 -15.59
CA ARG A 433 7.26 -45.15 -16.95
C ARG A 433 5.74 -45.01 -16.96
N GLN A 434 5.08 -45.64 -16.00
CA GLN A 434 3.62 -45.59 -15.91
C GLN A 434 3.10 -44.18 -15.62
N TYR A 435 3.67 -43.48 -14.64
CA TYR A 435 3.09 -42.23 -14.11
C TYR A 435 3.78 -40.94 -14.57
N LEU A 436 4.94 -41.04 -15.25
CA LEU A 436 5.67 -39.85 -15.72
C LEU A 436 4.87 -39.00 -16.73
N PRO A 437 4.13 -39.55 -17.72
CA PRO A 437 3.36 -38.73 -18.66
C PRO A 437 2.32 -37.85 -17.96
N ASP A 438 1.54 -38.42 -17.03
CA ASP A 438 0.52 -37.67 -16.29
C ASP A 438 1.13 -36.66 -15.34
N ALA A 439 2.26 -36.99 -14.73
CA ALA A 439 3.02 -36.06 -13.91
C ALA A 439 3.49 -34.84 -14.72
N LEU A 440 4.00 -35.07 -15.94
CA LEU A 440 4.38 -33.98 -16.85
C LEU A 440 3.17 -33.16 -17.28
N VAL A 441 2.00 -33.77 -17.51
CA VAL A 441 0.76 -33.03 -17.81
C VAL A 441 0.39 -32.09 -16.67
N VAL A 442 0.45 -32.54 -15.40
CA VAL A 442 0.20 -31.68 -14.23
C VAL A 442 1.20 -30.52 -14.19
N GLY A 443 2.49 -30.83 -14.37
CA GLY A 443 3.54 -29.82 -14.34
C GLY A 443 3.42 -28.78 -15.44
N LEU A 444 3.15 -29.22 -16.67
CA LEU A 444 2.92 -28.34 -17.82
C LEU A 444 1.68 -27.50 -17.63
N ALA A 445 0.56 -28.07 -17.16
CA ALA A 445 -0.67 -27.33 -16.93
C ALA A 445 -0.50 -26.21 -15.91
N LEU A 446 0.16 -26.46 -14.77
CA LEU A 446 0.41 -25.42 -13.77
C LEU A 446 1.40 -24.35 -14.28
N THR A 447 2.41 -24.77 -15.04
CA THR A 447 3.39 -23.85 -15.65
C THR A 447 2.73 -22.96 -16.71
N LEU A 448 1.89 -23.53 -17.56
CA LEU A 448 1.09 -22.80 -18.54
C LEU A 448 0.08 -21.88 -17.88
N PHE A 449 -0.52 -22.28 -16.75
CA PHE A 449 -1.39 -21.41 -15.98
C PHE A 449 -0.63 -20.18 -15.46
N ARG A 450 0.52 -20.37 -14.79
CA ARG A 450 1.33 -19.27 -14.24
C ARG A 450 1.93 -18.39 -15.33
N GLY A 451 2.58 -19.00 -16.33
CA GLY A 451 3.22 -18.29 -17.43
C GLY A 451 2.20 -17.62 -18.36
N GLY A 452 1.12 -18.34 -18.72
CA GLY A 452 0.03 -17.80 -19.53
C GLY A 452 -0.67 -16.62 -18.85
N TYR A 453 -0.92 -16.70 -17.55
CA TYR A 453 -1.46 -15.57 -16.79
C TYR A 453 -0.50 -14.36 -16.81
N ALA A 454 0.80 -14.58 -16.56
CA ALA A 454 1.80 -13.53 -16.59
C ALA A 454 1.90 -12.85 -17.97
N VAL A 455 1.87 -13.63 -19.07
CA VAL A 455 1.87 -13.11 -20.45
C VAL A 455 0.60 -12.30 -20.71
N MET A 456 -0.58 -12.85 -20.39
CA MET A 456 -1.86 -12.15 -20.59
C MET A 456 -1.97 -10.85 -19.79
N ARG A 457 -1.27 -10.76 -18.65
CA ARG A 457 -1.26 -9.60 -17.76
C ARG A 457 0.00 -8.75 -17.90
N GLN A 458 0.90 -9.02 -18.85
CA GLN A 458 2.27 -8.46 -18.85
C GLN A 458 2.28 -6.94 -18.82
N GLU A 459 1.51 -6.25 -19.66
CA GLU A 459 1.46 -4.78 -19.66
C GLU A 459 0.99 -4.22 -18.32
N HIS A 460 -0.01 -4.87 -17.72
CA HIS A 460 -0.53 -4.48 -16.42
C HIS A 460 0.46 -4.74 -15.27
N LEU A 461 1.11 -5.90 -15.28
CA LEU A 461 2.15 -6.26 -14.31
C LEU A 461 3.37 -5.36 -14.44
N HIS A 462 3.75 -5.01 -15.67
CA HIS A 462 4.79 -4.03 -15.94
C HIS A 462 4.38 -2.65 -15.41
N ALA A 463 3.15 -2.20 -15.61
CA ALA A 463 2.65 -0.96 -15.02
C ALA A 463 2.60 -0.98 -13.48
N LEU A 464 2.30 -2.14 -12.88
CA LEU A 464 2.42 -2.39 -11.43
C LEU A 464 3.88 -2.27 -10.95
N TYR A 465 4.86 -2.64 -11.78
CA TYR A 465 6.27 -2.81 -11.39
C TYR A 465 7.16 -1.59 -11.70
N THR A 466 7.11 -1.08 -12.93
CA THR A 466 8.07 -0.15 -13.54
C THR A 466 8.15 1.24 -12.88
N ASN A 467 7.33 1.50 -11.87
CA ASN A 467 7.43 2.72 -11.08
C ASN A 467 7.40 2.46 -9.56
N ARG A 468 7.27 1.20 -9.09
CA ARG A 468 6.62 0.96 -7.79
C ARG A 468 7.03 -0.29 -6.98
N ILE A 469 8.13 -1.00 -7.21
CA ILE A 469 8.61 -2.04 -6.25
C ILE A 469 10.09 -1.81 -5.87
N ARG A 470 10.41 -1.84 -4.55
CA ARG A 470 11.59 -1.19 -3.90
C ARG A 470 12.81 -2.06 -3.91
N THR A 471 12.58 -3.33 -4.14
CA THR A 471 13.54 -4.41 -3.94
C THR A 471 13.81 -5.15 -5.24
N MET A 472 13.35 -4.62 -6.38
CA MET A 472 13.46 -5.30 -7.65
C MET A 472 13.73 -4.29 -8.75
N ASP A 473 14.98 -4.29 -9.22
CA ASP A 473 15.55 -3.21 -10.04
C ASP A 473 15.36 -3.44 -11.56
N ALA A 474 14.86 -4.60 -11.98
CA ALA A 474 14.49 -4.84 -13.37
C ALA A 474 13.06 -4.43 -13.71
N ALA A 475 12.78 -4.23 -15.00
CA ALA A 475 11.41 -4.33 -15.50
C ALA A 475 10.80 -5.67 -15.05
N PHE A 476 9.46 -5.72 -14.92
CA PHE A 476 8.81 -7.02 -14.78
C PHE A 476 9.12 -7.85 -16.03
N ASP A 477 9.97 -8.85 -15.87
CA ASP A 477 10.35 -9.80 -16.89
C ASP A 477 9.98 -11.21 -16.45
N ILE A 478 9.41 -11.97 -17.38
CA ILE A 478 9.01 -13.35 -17.12
C ILE A 478 10.28 -14.20 -17.04
N ASN A 479 10.70 -14.51 -15.83
CA ASN A 479 11.84 -15.37 -15.56
C ASN A 479 11.57 -16.84 -15.94
N ILE A 480 12.23 -17.30 -17.01
CA ILE A 480 12.11 -18.67 -17.53
C ILE A 480 12.54 -19.74 -16.50
N TRP A 481 13.49 -19.41 -15.61
CA TRP A 481 13.96 -20.34 -14.58
C TRP A 481 12.91 -20.58 -13.51
N PHE A 482 12.08 -19.57 -13.20
CA PHE A 482 10.93 -19.76 -12.32
C PHE A 482 9.92 -20.73 -12.95
N LEU A 483 9.61 -20.58 -14.25
CA LEU A 483 8.72 -21.50 -14.97
C LEU A 483 9.28 -22.92 -14.98
N PHE A 484 10.56 -23.07 -15.28
CA PHE A 484 11.23 -24.37 -15.26
C PHE A 484 11.19 -25.01 -13.87
N SER A 485 11.47 -24.24 -12.81
CA SER A 485 11.40 -24.73 -11.43
C SER A 485 9.97 -25.15 -11.05
N SER A 486 8.96 -24.40 -11.49
CA SER A 486 7.54 -24.70 -11.28
C SER A 486 7.13 -26.00 -11.94
N LEU A 487 7.51 -26.19 -13.22
CA LEU A 487 7.28 -27.41 -13.98
C LEU A 487 7.86 -28.61 -13.25
N LEU A 488 9.14 -28.51 -12.87
CA LEU A 488 9.89 -29.59 -12.27
C LEU A 488 9.32 -29.99 -10.90
N MET A 489 9.02 -29.02 -10.05
CA MET A 489 8.39 -29.25 -8.75
C MET A 489 7.02 -29.92 -8.89
N ALA A 490 6.17 -29.38 -9.77
CA ALA A 490 4.83 -29.90 -9.97
C ALA A 490 4.85 -31.31 -10.58
N ALA A 491 5.74 -31.58 -11.54
CA ALA A 491 5.89 -32.92 -12.11
C ALA A 491 6.43 -33.92 -11.08
N CYS A 492 7.47 -33.58 -10.32
CA CYS A 492 7.98 -34.46 -9.26
C CYS A 492 6.91 -34.75 -8.19
N GLY A 493 6.19 -33.72 -7.74
CA GLY A 493 5.11 -33.87 -6.77
C GLY A 493 3.96 -34.73 -7.31
N ALA A 494 3.54 -34.52 -8.55
CA ALA A 494 2.49 -35.32 -9.19
C ALA A 494 2.92 -36.79 -9.37
N TRP A 495 4.16 -37.05 -9.77
CA TRP A 495 4.68 -38.41 -9.90
C TRP A 495 4.65 -39.16 -8.56
N LEU A 496 5.07 -38.51 -7.46
CA LEU A 496 4.97 -39.07 -6.12
C LEU A 496 3.50 -39.26 -5.66
N PHE A 497 2.59 -38.38 -6.10
CA PHE A 497 1.16 -38.49 -5.79
C PHE A 497 0.55 -39.76 -6.40
N PHE A 498 0.83 -40.01 -7.68
CA PHE A 498 0.30 -41.18 -8.39
C PHE A 498 0.88 -42.50 -7.85
N ASN A 499 2.17 -42.51 -7.47
CA ASN A 499 2.83 -43.66 -6.87
C ASN A 499 2.49 -43.92 -5.40
N SER A 500 1.66 -43.10 -4.76
CA SER A 500 1.37 -43.22 -3.33
C SER A 500 -0.03 -43.76 -3.06
N CYS A 501 -0.16 -44.87 -2.32
CA CYS A 501 -1.47 -45.35 -1.85
C CYS A 501 -2.00 -44.61 -0.60
N SER A 502 -1.11 -43.99 0.19
CA SER A 502 -1.49 -43.32 1.44
C SER A 502 -2.10 -41.94 1.17
N ARG A 503 -3.28 -41.69 1.76
CA ARG A 503 -3.94 -40.38 1.72
C ARG A 503 -3.06 -39.26 2.27
N TRP A 504 -2.28 -39.54 3.33
CA TRP A 504 -1.37 -38.57 3.93
C TRP A 504 -0.23 -38.19 2.98
N LYS A 505 0.43 -39.19 2.39
CA LYS A 505 1.48 -38.98 1.39
C LYS A 505 0.95 -38.19 0.18
N LYS A 506 -0.26 -38.53 -0.31
CA LYS A 506 -0.94 -37.77 -1.38
C LYS A 506 -1.19 -36.30 -1.00
N MET A 507 -1.53 -36.01 0.25
CA MET A 507 -1.67 -34.62 0.71
C MET A 507 -0.34 -33.88 0.73
N VAL A 508 0.72 -34.52 1.24
CA VAL A 508 2.08 -33.95 1.25
C VAL A 508 2.56 -33.63 -0.17
N THR A 509 2.31 -34.53 -1.13
CA THR A 509 2.70 -34.29 -2.52
C THR A 509 1.92 -33.16 -3.18
N VAL A 510 0.65 -32.96 -2.82
CA VAL A 510 -0.10 -31.78 -3.27
C VAL A 510 0.54 -30.50 -2.73
N LEU A 511 0.93 -30.47 -1.44
CA LEU A 511 1.64 -29.32 -0.87
C LEU A 511 3.00 -29.06 -1.55
N ILE A 512 3.68 -30.10 -2.03
CA ILE A 512 4.90 -29.95 -2.84
C ILE A 512 4.57 -29.30 -4.19
N ILE A 513 3.50 -29.72 -4.88
CA ILE A 513 3.12 -29.16 -6.19
C ILE A 513 2.86 -27.65 -6.10
N ILE A 514 2.16 -27.20 -5.06
CA ILE A 514 1.82 -25.79 -4.82
C ILE A 514 2.85 -25.06 -3.93
N PHE A 515 4.08 -25.59 -3.79
CA PHE A 515 5.11 -25.01 -2.94
C PHE A 515 5.39 -23.53 -3.17
N PRO A 516 5.59 -23.05 -4.42
CA PRO A 516 5.91 -21.65 -4.65
C PRO A 516 4.87 -20.69 -4.05
N SER A 517 3.58 -21.02 -4.16
CA SER A 517 2.47 -20.17 -3.70
C SER A 517 2.34 -20.17 -2.18
N TRP A 518 2.34 -21.34 -1.54
CA TRP A 518 2.21 -21.36 -0.07
C TRP A 518 3.47 -20.86 0.63
N MET A 519 4.66 -21.03 0.03
CA MET A 519 5.89 -20.45 0.55
C MET A 519 5.82 -18.92 0.55
N ILE A 520 5.36 -18.30 -0.55
CA ILE A 520 5.14 -16.85 -0.59
C ILE A 520 4.09 -16.44 0.45
N ALA A 521 2.99 -17.18 0.58
CA ALA A 521 1.98 -16.89 1.60
C ALA A 521 2.55 -16.95 3.03
N GLY A 522 3.34 -17.99 3.33
CA GLY A 522 4.00 -18.16 4.61
C GLY A 522 5.02 -17.06 4.90
N PHE A 523 5.81 -16.64 3.91
CA PHE A 523 6.77 -15.55 4.04
C PHE A 523 6.07 -14.20 4.25
N SER A 524 5.12 -13.86 3.38
CA SER A 524 4.37 -12.60 3.41
C SER A 524 3.47 -12.46 4.64
N ALA A 525 3.07 -13.56 5.29
CA ALA A 525 2.38 -13.52 6.58
C ALA A 525 3.36 -13.58 7.78
N GLY A 526 4.41 -14.40 7.66
CA GLY A 526 5.36 -14.69 8.73
C GLY A 526 6.21 -13.49 9.14
N ILE A 527 6.70 -12.70 8.17
CA ILE A 527 7.47 -11.48 8.48
C ILE A 527 6.61 -10.47 9.25
N PRO A 528 5.42 -10.04 8.75
CA PRO A 528 4.53 -9.19 9.51
C PRO A 528 4.15 -9.77 10.87
N MET A 529 3.92 -11.09 10.97
CA MET A 529 3.59 -11.75 12.24
C MET A 529 4.71 -11.58 13.27
N PHE A 530 5.95 -11.84 12.88
CA PHE A 530 7.12 -11.67 13.75
C PHE A 530 7.29 -10.21 14.17
N ILE A 531 7.22 -9.26 13.22
CA ILE A 531 7.36 -7.84 13.53
C ILE A 531 6.21 -7.37 14.44
N ASN A 532 4.98 -7.79 14.18
CA ASN A 532 3.82 -7.44 15.00
C ASN A 532 3.89 -8.00 16.41
N MET A 533 4.47 -9.19 16.60
CA MET A 533 4.69 -9.75 17.94
C MET A 533 5.63 -8.83 18.74
N LEU A 534 6.75 -8.42 18.14
CA LEU A 534 7.70 -7.49 18.76
C LEU A 534 7.08 -6.10 18.97
N ALA A 535 6.32 -5.61 18.00
CA ALA A 535 5.66 -4.31 18.06
C ALA A 535 4.57 -4.26 19.14
N LYS A 536 3.77 -5.32 19.30
CA LYS A 536 2.78 -5.40 20.38
C LYS A 536 3.44 -5.40 21.74
N GLN A 537 4.56 -6.12 21.90
CA GLN A 537 5.32 -6.11 23.14
C GLN A 537 5.89 -4.72 23.47
N LYS A 538 6.39 -4.00 22.45
CA LYS A 538 7.06 -2.71 22.65
C LYS A 538 6.12 -1.50 22.68
N TYR A 539 5.07 -1.50 21.86
CA TYR A 539 4.20 -0.36 21.59
C TYR A 539 2.72 -0.62 21.89
N GLY A 540 2.34 -1.85 22.23
CA GLY A 540 0.94 -2.21 22.51
C GLY A 540 0.03 -2.33 21.29
N ILE A 541 0.54 -2.19 20.06
CA ILE A 541 -0.23 -2.31 18.82
C ILE A 541 0.58 -3.02 17.72
N ALA A 542 -0.11 -3.71 16.80
CA ALA A 542 0.50 -4.22 15.57
C ALA A 542 0.90 -3.07 14.65
N LEU A 543 1.93 -3.22 13.83
CA LEU A 543 2.28 -2.22 12.80
C LEU A 543 1.70 -2.60 11.44
N TYR A 544 1.65 -3.89 11.12
CA TYR A 544 1.33 -4.37 9.78
C TYR A 544 0.06 -5.22 9.76
N ALA A 545 -0.73 -5.05 8.70
CA ALA A 545 -1.82 -5.95 8.37
C ALA A 545 -1.30 -7.19 7.63
N TYR A 546 -2.14 -8.21 7.51
CA TYR A 546 -1.79 -9.47 6.84
C TYR A 546 -2.29 -9.55 5.39
N GLY A 547 -2.72 -8.42 4.80
CA GLY A 547 -3.33 -8.36 3.46
C GLY A 547 -2.49 -9.03 2.38
N GLN A 548 -1.17 -8.80 2.36
CA GLN A 548 -0.25 -9.45 1.41
C GLN A 548 -0.18 -10.97 1.59
N GLY A 549 -0.17 -11.46 2.83
CA GLY A 549 -0.22 -12.89 3.12
C GLY A 549 -1.55 -13.52 2.68
N ILE A 550 -2.66 -12.80 2.85
CA ILE A 550 -3.99 -13.23 2.40
C ILE A 550 -4.07 -13.28 0.87
N MET A 551 -3.52 -12.28 0.16
CA MET A 551 -3.42 -12.32 -1.31
C MET A 551 -2.69 -13.57 -1.79
N ALA A 552 -1.50 -13.83 -1.25
CA ALA A 552 -0.72 -15.00 -1.61
C ALA A 552 -1.43 -16.32 -1.27
N LEU A 553 -2.15 -16.37 -0.14
CA LEU A 553 -2.97 -17.51 0.24
C LEU A 553 -4.14 -17.72 -0.73
N MET A 554 -4.80 -16.66 -1.18
CA MET A 554 -5.86 -16.74 -2.19
C MET A 554 -5.35 -17.31 -3.51
N THR A 555 -4.17 -16.87 -3.97
CA THR A 555 -3.52 -17.48 -5.15
C THR A 555 -3.22 -18.96 -4.91
N CYS A 556 -2.71 -19.31 -3.73
CA CYS A 556 -2.46 -20.70 -3.37
C CYS A 556 -3.74 -21.56 -3.43
N ILE A 557 -4.90 -21.04 -3.01
CA ILE A 557 -6.18 -21.74 -3.08
C ILE A 557 -6.60 -21.96 -4.54
N VAL A 558 -6.45 -20.95 -5.39
CA VAL A 558 -6.77 -21.04 -6.82
C VAL A 558 -5.92 -22.12 -7.49
N GLU A 559 -4.61 -22.11 -7.26
CA GLU A 559 -3.71 -23.12 -7.81
C GLU A 559 -4.00 -24.52 -7.24
N LEU A 560 -4.29 -24.63 -5.94
CA LEU A 560 -4.71 -25.89 -5.31
C LEU A 560 -5.96 -26.46 -5.96
N PHE A 561 -6.94 -25.62 -6.29
CA PHE A 561 -8.16 -26.02 -6.98
C PHE A 561 -7.86 -26.56 -8.38
N VAL A 562 -7.05 -25.84 -9.15
CA VAL A 562 -6.59 -26.27 -10.50
C VAL A 562 -5.88 -27.62 -10.43
N VAL A 563 -4.89 -27.74 -9.54
CA VAL A 563 -4.11 -28.98 -9.35
C VAL A 563 -5.00 -30.14 -8.93
N THR A 564 -5.93 -29.91 -7.99
CA THR A 564 -6.83 -30.97 -7.51
C THR A 564 -7.75 -31.47 -8.61
N ILE A 565 -8.27 -30.60 -9.47
CA ILE A 565 -9.09 -31.00 -10.63
C ILE A 565 -8.28 -31.87 -11.59
N ILE A 566 -7.07 -31.43 -11.95
CA ILE A 566 -6.23 -32.16 -12.91
C ILE A 566 -5.84 -33.53 -12.34
N LEU A 567 -5.38 -33.58 -11.08
CA LEU A 567 -5.05 -34.83 -10.41
C LEU A 567 -6.27 -35.75 -10.29
N PHE A 568 -7.45 -35.21 -10.00
CA PHE A 568 -8.69 -35.99 -9.94
C PHE A 568 -8.99 -36.65 -11.30
N ILE A 569 -9.01 -35.86 -12.38
CA ILE A 569 -9.28 -36.35 -13.74
C ILE A 569 -8.30 -37.46 -14.13
N LEU A 570 -7.00 -37.26 -13.91
CA LEU A 570 -5.97 -38.25 -14.24
C LEU A 570 -6.04 -39.48 -13.32
N SER A 571 -6.38 -39.30 -12.04
CA SER A 571 -6.44 -40.40 -11.07
C SER A 571 -7.57 -41.40 -11.31
N VAL A 572 -8.63 -41.01 -12.05
CA VAL A 572 -9.74 -41.92 -12.39
C VAL A 572 -9.24 -43.16 -13.14
N GLN A 573 -8.16 -43.03 -13.91
CA GLN A 573 -7.55 -44.13 -14.65
C GLN A 573 -6.86 -45.16 -13.74
N TYR A 574 -6.53 -44.79 -12.50
CA TYR A 574 -5.70 -45.56 -11.57
C TYR A 574 -6.43 -45.98 -10.29
N ILE A 575 -7.76 -45.84 -10.24
CA ILE A 575 -8.55 -46.19 -9.05
C ILE A 575 -8.34 -47.67 -8.67
N ASN A 576 -8.11 -48.56 -9.64
CA ASN A 576 -7.97 -49.99 -9.40
C ASN A 576 -6.60 -50.39 -8.80
N ASP A 577 -5.54 -49.63 -9.06
CA ASP A 577 -4.17 -50.00 -8.70
C ASP A 577 -3.89 -49.93 -7.19
N CYS A 578 -4.70 -49.17 -6.43
CA CYS A 578 -4.52 -49.04 -4.98
C CYS A 578 -5.33 -50.05 -4.14
N PHE A 579 -6.29 -50.76 -4.75
CA PHE A 579 -7.18 -51.70 -4.03
C PHE A 579 -6.78 -53.17 -4.17
N TYR A 580 -5.86 -53.49 -5.08
CA TYR A 580 -5.32 -54.83 -5.28
C TYR A 580 -3.78 -54.78 -5.25
N PRO A 581 -3.16 -54.80 -4.05
CA PRO A 581 -1.69 -54.83 -3.92
C PRO A 581 -1.07 -56.15 -4.39
#